data_AF-A0A2P2I5N2-F1
#
_entry.id   AF-A0A2P2I5N2-F1
#
_cell.length_a   1.000
_cell.length_b   1.000
_cell.length_c   1.000
_cell.angle_alpha   90.00
_cell.angle_beta   90.00
_cell.angle_gamma   90.00
#
_symmetry.space_group_name_H-M   'P 1'
#
loop_
_entity.id
_entity.type
_entity.pdbx_description
1 polymer ?
#
loop_
_entity_poly.entity_id
_entity_poly.type
_entity_poly.pdbx_seq_one_letter_code
_entity_poly.pdbx_strand_id
1 'polypeptide(L)'
;MPSLPEAVDKKYGDPENPVTEVACIALQLKRSKPGRQRLPSVLILADCDIEEAGDDAELQKRCDGVRELDIANNKLKHWHEVVKILRHLPALSFLNLSFNRFETPLILPDDFQLGTLTRLVLNGTSIPWHELIQLLQRTPRLEELHVSMNGYEQLKRSEHKYPTVNRIHFNNNPAKDWQQIEVLGEMFPRLEALVLAECPIAELPDDGHYSEYFPQLRYLSLNACKITEWGSVYNINNFPLLSELRLHNCPLYENYNDSDRRSLTIAAVWRVKRLNGGALISPKEREDSERRFIRYYMQHEHKPVRYYELIALHGELYPLVDISLKPTKEVEVKIVYGDIVLTHRFNVYLKVLDVKKQLEPVVSVVLKSLELSLKIMALIKANLLCNNLSTYIIHSLLVAWLLSLSVTL
;
A
#
# COMPACT_ATOMS: atom_id res chain seq x y z
N MET A 1 -17.28 -9.70 -39.73
CA MET A 1 -16.55 -9.50 -38.46
C MET A 1 -16.12 -10.87 -37.97
N PRO A 2 -14.95 -11.00 -37.31
CA PRO A 2 -14.36 -12.32 -37.09
C PRO A 2 -15.16 -13.15 -36.09
N SER A 3 -15.37 -14.42 -36.41
CA SER A 3 -15.76 -15.44 -35.44
C SER A 3 -14.57 -15.83 -34.55
N LEU A 4 -14.83 -16.54 -33.44
CA LEU A 4 -13.74 -17.03 -32.58
C LEU A 4 -12.73 -17.93 -33.33
N PRO A 5 -13.14 -18.92 -34.15
CA PRO A 5 -12.20 -19.70 -34.96
C PRO A 5 -11.36 -18.85 -35.93
N GLU A 6 -11.96 -17.87 -36.59
CA GLU A 6 -11.25 -16.96 -37.49
C GLU A 6 -10.21 -16.12 -36.74
N ALA A 7 -10.56 -15.64 -35.55
CA ALA A 7 -9.63 -14.90 -34.69
C ALA A 7 -8.48 -15.80 -34.19
N VAL A 8 -8.76 -17.06 -33.86
CA VAL A 8 -7.74 -18.06 -33.52
C VAL A 8 -6.79 -18.28 -34.70
N ASP A 9 -7.31 -18.49 -35.90
CA ASP A 9 -6.48 -18.74 -37.09
C ASP A 9 -5.66 -17.51 -37.47
N LYS A 10 -6.25 -16.31 -37.37
CA LYS A 10 -5.52 -15.05 -37.59
C LYS A 10 -4.37 -14.86 -36.61
N LYS A 11 -4.54 -15.24 -35.34
CA LYS A 11 -3.53 -15.00 -34.29
C LYS A 11 -2.53 -16.14 -34.12
N TYR A 12 -2.96 -17.39 -34.26
CA TYR A 12 -2.16 -18.58 -33.96
C TYR A 12 -1.95 -19.51 -35.17
N GLY A 13 -2.61 -19.24 -36.30
CA GLY A 13 -2.54 -20.08 -37.49
C GLY A 13 -1.28 -19.89 -38.32
N ASP A 14 -0.56 -18.77 -38.16
CA ASP A 14 0.68 -18.49 -38.90
C ASP A 14 1.88 -19.24 -38.29
N PRO A 15 2.45 -20.26 -38.99
CA PRO A 15 3.61 -20.99 -38.52
C PRO A 15 4.92 -20.18 -38.56
N GLU A 16 4.99 -19.08 -39.33
CA GLU A 16 6.19 -18.25 -39.45
C GLU A 16 6.31 -17.21 -38.35
N ASN A 17 5.22 -16.86 -37.67
CA ASN A 17 5.19 -15.85 -36.62
C ASN A 17 4.54 -16.37 -35.32
N PRO A 18 5.23 -17.23 -34.55
CA PRO A 18 4.67 -17.79 -33.33
C PRO A 18 4.47 -16.70 -32.27
N VAL A 19 3.22 -16.44 -31.90
CA VAL A 19 2.87 -15.48 -30.83
C VAL A 19 3.50 -15.93 -29.51
N THR A 20 4.48 -15.16 -29.02
CA THR A 20 5.20 -15.39 -27.76
C THR A 20 4.74 -14.50 -26.60
N GLU A 21 3.83 -13.55 -26.84
CA GLU A 21 3.47 -12.56 -25.83
C GLU A 21 2.37 -13.07 -24.88
N VAL A 22 2.76 -13.29 -23.63
CA VAL A 22 1.84 -13.36 -22.50
C VAL A 22 2.22 -12.26 -21.52
N ALA A 23 1.58 -11.11 -21.67
CA ALA A 23 1.54 -10.06 -20.65
C ALA A 23 0.16 -10.11 -19.97
N CYS A 24 0.02 -11.04 -19.02
CA CYS A 24 -0.74 -10.93 -17.77
C CYS A 24 -0.90 -12.34 -17.19
N ILE A 25 -0.27 -12.57 -16.03
CA ILE A 25 -0.27 -13.82 -15.25
C ILE A 25 0.41 -15.00 -15.97
N ALA A 26 1.74 -14.91 -16.05
CA ALA A 26 2.71 -16.01 -16.10
C ALA A 26 2.28 -17.32 -16.79
N LEU A 27 2.37 -17.37 -18.13
CA LEU A 27 2.37 -18.64 -18.85
C LEU A 27 3.55 -18.69 -19.83
N GLN A 28 4.46 -19.64 -19.59
CA GLN A 28 5.47 -20.05 -20.57
C GLN A 28 4.82 -20.99 -21.58
N LEU A 29 4.70 -20.56 -22.84
CA LEU A 29 4.30 -21.44 -23.93
C LEU A 29 5.42 -22.46 -24.21
N LYS A 30 5.12 -23.77 -24.07
CA LYS A 30 6.03 -24.84 -24.52
C LYS A 30 5.85 -25.08 -26.01
N ARG A 31 6.95 -24.97 -26.78
CA ARG A 31 7.03 -25.28 -28.22
C ARG A 31 6.53 -26.70 -28.51
N SER A 32 5.63 -26.83 -29.49
CA SER A 32 5.22 -28.13 -30.05
C SER A 32 6.12 -28.55 -31.22
N LYS A 33 6.26 -29.87 -31.44
CA LYS A 33 7.08 -30.47 -32.51
C LYS A 33 6.47 -30.19 -33.90
N PRO A 34 7.27 -30.18 -34.98
CA PRO A 34 6.77 -29.92 -36.32
C PRO A 34 5.83 -31.03 -36.79
N GLY A 35 4.70 -30.67 -37.43
CA GLY A 35 3.80 -31.61 -38.11
C GLY A 35 2.43 -31.84 -37.46
N ARG A 36 2.17 -31.29 -36.27
CA ARG A 36 0.84 -31.26 -35.66
C ARG A 36 0.67 -29.92 -34.95
N GLN A 37 0.12 -28.92 -35.64
CA GLN A 37 -0.23 -27.62 -35.03
C GLN A 37 -1.30 -27.87 -33.96
N ARG A 38 -0.85 -28.20 -32.75
CA ARG A 38 -1.71 -28.24 -31.58
C ARG A 38 -1.75 -26.81 -31.05
N LEU A 39 -2.94 -26.23 -31.06
CA LEU A 39 -3.16 -24.90 -30.50
C LEU A 39 -2.76 -24.87 -29.02
N PRO A 40 -2.32 -23.71 -28.52
CA PRO A 40 -1.97 -23.58 -27.12
C PRO A 40 -3.20 -23.83 -26.24
N SER A 41 -2.99 -24.41 -25.05
CA SER A 41 -4.07 -24.58 -24.07
C SER A 41 -4.55 -23.25 -23.47
N VAL A 42 -3.96 -22.14 -23.87
CA VAL A 42 -4.25 -20.79 -23.39
C VAL A 42 -4.46 -19.97 -24.65
N LEU A 43 -5.67 -19.44 -24.81
CA LEU A 43 -6.02 -18.57 -25.91
C LEU A 43 -6.22 -17.15 -25.37
N ILE A 44 -5.30 -16.26 -25.72
CA ILE A 44 -5.45 -14.82 -25.49
C ILE A 44 -5.95 -14.21 -26.79
N LEU A 45 -7.20 -13.80 -26.80
CA LEU A 45 -7.93 -13.24 -27.93
C LEU A 45 -8.62 -11.92 -27.54
N ALA A 46 -8.03 -11.21 -26.58
CA ALA A 46 -8.46 -9.85 -26.27
C ALA A 46 -8.27 -8.93 -27.49
N ASP A 47 -9.17 -7.95 -27.64
CA ASP A 47 -9.09 -6.93 -28.71
C ASP A 47 -9.05 -7.51 -30.13
N CYS A 48 -9.72 -8.64 -30.37
CA CYS A 48 -9.71 -9.34 -31.66
C CYS A 48 -10.96 -9.07 -32.51
N ASP A 49 -11.82 -8.13 -32.10
CA ASP A 49 -13.08 -7.79 -32.76
C ASP A 49 -14.07 -8.98 -32.89
N ILE A 50 -13.98 -9.99 -32.03
CA ILE A 50 -14.84 -11.19 -32.10
C ILE A 50 -16.30 -10.81 -31.83
N GLU A 51 -17.21 -11.21 -32.71
CA GLU A 51 -18.65 -10.92 -32.58
C GLU A 51 -19.51 -12.15 -32.32
N GLU A 52 -19.05 -13.31 -32.77
CA GLU A 52 -19.79 -14.57 -32.71
C GLU A 52 -18.85 -15.76 -32.48
N ALA A 53 -19.43 -16.86 -32.06
CA ALA A 53 -18.75 -18.12 -31.81
C ALA A 53 -18.30 -18.78 -33.12
N GLY A 54 -19.06 -18.63 -34.21
CA GLY A 54 -18.81 -19.32 -35.49
C GLY A 54 -19.36 -20.75 -35.51
N ASP A 55 -18.84 -21.58 -36.42
CA ASP A 55 -19.30 -22.96 -36.65
C ASP A 55 -18.88 -23.94 -35.53
N ASP A 56 -19.76 -24.87 -35.16
CA ASP A 56 -19.53 -25.85 -34.08
C ASP A 56 -18.37 -26.80 -34.38
N ALA A 57 -18.19 -27.23 -35.64
CA ALA A 57 -17.10 -28.14 -36.01
C ALA A 57 -15.74 -27.42 -35.97
N GLU A 58 -15.72 -26.14 -36.35
CA GLU A 58 -14.53 -25.29 -36.25
C GLU A 58 -14.18 -25.00 -34.80
N LEU A 59 -15.17 -24.64 -33.96
CA LEU A 59 -14.98 -24.47 -32.51
C LEU A 59 -14.42 -25.74 -31.88
N GLN A 60 -15.01 -26.90 -32.15
CA GLN A 60 -14.53 -28.17 -31.60
C GLN A 60 -13.08 -28.45 -31.99
N LYS A 61 -12.68 -28.10 -33.22
CA LYS A 61 -11.31 -28.31 -33.71
C LYS A 61 -10.31 -27.30 -33.12
N ARG A 62 -10.71 -26.05 -32.90
CA ARG A 62 -9.84 -24.96 -32.44
C ARG A 62 -9.76 -24.86 -30.91
N CYS A 63 -10.81 -25.26 -30.22
CA CYS A 63 -10.92 -25.16 -28.76
C CYS A 63 -10.52 -26.45 -28.03
N ASP A 64 -10.20 -27.54 -28.74
CA ASP A 64 -9.81 -28.80 -28.11
C ASP A 64 -8.58 -28.64 -27.20
N GLY A 65 -8.75 -29.02 -25.92
CA GLY A 65 -7.70 -28.96 -24.92
C GLY A 65 -7.38 -27.56 -24.37
N VAL A 66 -8.16 -26.54 -24.71
CA VAL A 66 -8.04 -25.20 -24.13
C VAL A 66 -8.48 -25.22 -22.66
N ARG A 67 -7.71 -24.52 -21.83
CA ARG A 67 -7.85 -24.43 -20.36
C ARG A 67 -7.98 -23.01 -19.87
N GLU A 68 -7.51 -22.03 -20.63
CA GLU A 68 -7.64 -20.61 -20.32
C GLU A 68 -8.09 -19.88 -21.58
N LEU A 69 -9.15 -19.09 -21.47
CA LEU A 69 -9.67 -18.27 -22.56
C LEU A 69 -9.81 -16.83 -22.09
N ASP A 70 -9.06 -15.94 -22.74
CA ASP A 70 -9.24 -14.50 -22.61
C ASP A 70 -9.82 -13.94 -23.91
N ILE A 71 -11.07 -13.50 -23.83
CA ILE A 71 -11.79 -12.84 -24.93
C ILE A 71 -12.30 -11.48 -24.46
N ALA A 72 -11.55 -10.80 -23.61
CA ALA A 72 -11.87 -9.45 -23.15
C ALA A 72 -11.86 -8.42 -24.29
N ASN A 73 -12.63 -7.35 -24.12
CA ASN A 73 -12.73 -6.23 -25.05
C ASN A 73 -12.99 -6.66 -26.51
N ASN A 74 -13.88 -7.63 -26.69
CA ASN A 74 -14.42 -8.01 -27.99
C ASN A 74 -15.82 -7.41 -28.17
N LYS A 75 -16.52 -7.80 -29.23
CA LYS A 75 -17.83 -7.27 -29.61
C LYS A 75 -18.94 -8.30 -29.40
N LEU A 76 -18.75 -9.22 -28.45
CA LEU A 76 -19.77 -10.20 -28.09
C LEU A 76 -20.94 -9.49 -27.42
N LYS A 77 -22.07 -9.43 -28.12
CA LYS A 77 -23.30 -8.80 -27.63
C LYS A 77 -24.29 -9.78 -27.02
N HIS A 78 -24.12 -11.07 -27.31
CA HIS A 78 -25.11 -12.07 -26.98
C HIS A 78 -24.53 -13.22 -26.15
N TRP A 79 -25.19 -13.55 -25.04
CA TRP A 79 -24.75 -14.62 -24.15
C TRP A 79 -24.78 -16.00 -24.80
N HIS A 80 -25.69 -16.24 -25.76
CA HIS A 80 -25.77 -17.53 -26.44
C HIS A 80 -24.49 -17.86 -27.22
N GLU A 81 -23.81 -16.87 -27.79
CA GLU A 81 -22.52 -17.05 -28.45
C GLU A 81 -21.44 -17.47 -27.44
N VAL A 82 -21.41 -16.83 -26.27
CA VAL A 82 -20.50 -17.22 -25.18
C VAL A 82 -20.80 -18.64 -24.71
N VAL A 83 -22.07 -18.97 -24.45
CA VAL A 83 -22.48 -20.32 -24.04
C VAL A 83 -22.07 -21.35 -25.09
N LYS A 84 -22.26 -21.05 -26.38
CA LYS A 84 -21.84 -21.91 -27.49
C LYS A 84 -20.33 -22.18 -27.45
N ILE A 85 -19.50 -21.14 -27.32
CA ILE A 85 -18.03 -21.28 -27.16
C ILE A 85 -17.70 -22.19 -25.96
N LEU A 86 -18.32 -21.94 -24.81
CA LEU A 86 -18.02 -22.63 -23.56
C LEU A 86 -18.39 -24.12 -23.59
N ARG A 87 -19.38 -24.54 -24.39
CA ARG A 87 -19.70 -25.98 -24.57
C ARG A 87 -18.55 -26.78 -25.18
N HIS A 88 -17.67 -26.13 -25.95
CA HIS A 88 -16.49 -26.77 -26.54
C HIS A 88 -15.23 -26.68 -25.67
N LEU A 89 -15.36 -26.23 -24.42
CA LEU A 89 -14.25 -25.98 -23.48
C LEU A 89 -14.41 -26.73 -22.15
N PRO A 90 -14.51 -28.07 -22.14
CA PRO A 90 -14.80 -28.84 -20.92
C PRO A 90 -13.71 -28.77 -19.84
N ALA A 91 -12.47 -28.42 -20.22
CA ALA A 91 -11.31 -28.32 -19.33
C ALA A 91 -10.98 -26.89 -18.89
N LEU A 92 -11.88 -25.93 -19.12
CA LEU A 92 -11.65 -24.49 -18.86
C LEU A 92 -11.52 -24.19 -17.36
N SER A 93 -10.35 -23.71 -16.97
CA SER A 93 -10.01 -23.28 -15.61
C SER A 93 -10.02 -21.76 -15.41
N PHE A 94 -9.85 -20.98 -16.47
CA PHE A 94 -9.86 -19.52 -16.48
C PHE A 94 -10.68 -18.98 -17.66
N LEU A 95 -11.53 -18.00 -17.38
CA LEU A 95 -12.33 -17.28 -18.38
C LEU A 95 -12.29 -15.78 -18.11
N ASN A 96 -11.93 -15.00 -19.12
CA ASN A 96 -12.04 -13.54 -19.10
C ASN A 96 -12.95 -13.05 -20.23
N LEU A 97 -14.05 -12.41 -19.84
CA LEU A 97 -15.07 -11.83 -20.71
C LEU A 97 -15.17 -10.32 -20.56
N SER A 98 -14.22 -9.69 -19.85
CA SER A 98 -14.29 -8.28 -19.48
C SER A 98 -14.56 -7.37 -20.68
N PHE A 99 -15.32 -6.30 -20.47
CA PHE A 99 -15.62 -5.28 -21.49
C PHE A 99 -16.34 -5.77 -22.75
N ASN A 100 -16.96 -6.95 -22.73
CA ASN A 100 -18.02 -7.29 -23.68
C ASN A 100 -19.35 -6.78 -23.13
N ARG A 101 -20.09 -6.00 -23.93
CA ARG A 101 -21.39 -5.42 -23.52
C ARG A 101 -22.52 -6.32 -23.97
N PHE A 102 -23.01 -7.15 -23.06
CA PHE A 102 -24.11 -8.07 -23.34
C PHE A 102 -25.45 -7.32 -23.39
N GLU A 103 -26.17 -7.47 -24.50
CA GLU A 103 -27.47 -6.83 -24.77
C GLU A 103 -28.65 -7.79 -24.55
N THR A 104 -28.39 -9.09 -24.45
CA THR A 104 -29.39 -10.14 -24.21
C THR A 104 -29.28 -10.67 -22.78
N PRO A 105 -30.38 -11.17 -22.18
CA PRO A 105 -30.32 -11.82 -20.89
C PRO A 105 -29.48 -13.10 -20.95
N LEU A 106 -28.83 -13.44 -19.83
CA LEU A 106 -28.15 -14.71 -19.66
C LEU A 106 -29.17 -15.85 -19.57
N ILE A 107 -29.13 -16.76 -20.55
CA ILE A 107 -29.94 -17.99 -20.57
C ILE A 107 -28.98 -19.18 -20.62
N LEU A 108 -28.96 -19.95 -19.53
CA LEU A 108 -28.11 -21.13 -19.40
C LEU A 108 -28.97 -22.41 -19.57
N PRO A 109 -28.59 -23.33 -20.46
CA PRO A 109 -29.21 -24.66 -20.54
C PRO A 109 -29.13 -25.40 -19.20
N ASP A 110 -30.11 -26.26 -18.90
CA ASP A 110 -30.18 -26.97 -17.62
C ASP A 110 -28.96 -27.87 -17.37
N ASP A 111 -28.42 -28.47 -18.44
CA ASP A 111 -27.26 -29.36 -18.45
C ASP A 111 -25.91 -28.62 -18.50
N PHE A 112 -25.93 -27.29 -18.62
CA PHE A 112 -24.72 -26.49 -18.77
C PHE A 112 -23.99 -26.33 -17.43
N GLN A 113 -22.72 -26.74 -17.39
CA GLN A 113 -21.86 -26.64 -16.21
C GLN A 113 -20.42 -26.27 -16.58
N LEU A 114 -19.85 -25.33 -15.83
CA LEU A 114 -18.44 -24.94 -15.88
C LEU A 114 -17.68 -25.60 -14.72
N GLY A 115 -17.68 -26.95 -14.73
CA GLY A 115 -17.25 -27.77 -13.59
C GLY A 115 -15.75 -27.69 -13.24
N THR A 116 -14.92 -27.17 -14.14
CA THR A 116 -13.47 -27.02 -13.96
C THR A 116 -13.03 -25.58 -13.75
N LEU A 117 -13.96 -24.61 -13.87
CA LEU A 117 -13.63 -23.19 -13.81
C LEU A 117 -13.28 -22.77 -12.37
N THR A 118 -12.11 -22.15 -12.22
CA THR A 118 -11.58 -21.69 -10.93
C THR A 118 -11.45 -20.17 -10.87
N ARG A 119 -11.29 -19.50 -12.02
CA ARG A 119 -11.13 -18.05 -12.14
C ARG A 119 -12.07 -17.50 -13.21
N LEU A 120 -12.83 -16.48 -12.85
CA LEU A 120 -13.80 -15.83 -13.73
C LEU A 120 -13.66 -14.31 -13.67
N VAL A 121 -13.49 -13.69 -14.83
CA VAL A 121 -13.34 -12.24 -14.97
C VAL A 121 -14.44 -11.67 -15.86
N LEU A 122 -15.27 -10.81 -15.26
CA LEU A 122 -16.48 -10.20 -15.83
C LEU A 122 -16.50 -8.69 -15.63
N ASN A 123 -15.33 -8.05 -15.63
CA ASN A 123 -15.22 -6.61 -15.37
C ASN A 123 -15.85 -5.80 -16.50
N GLY A 124 -16.63 -4.77 -16.19
CA GLY A 124 -17.18 -3.86 -17.20
C GLY A 124 -18.08 -4.54 -18.25
N THR A 125 -18.73 -5.64 -17.87
CA THR A 125 -19.68 -6.35 -18.76
C THR A 125 -21.11 -5.88 -18.59
N SER A 126 -21.38 -5.10 -17.53
CA SER A 126 -22.73 -4.69 -17.11
C SER A 126 -23.67 -5.87 -16.83
N ILE A 127 -23.12 -7.07 -16.55
CA ILE A 127 -23.91 -8.25 -16.20
C ILE A 127 -24.77 -7.95 -14.95
N PRO A 128 -26.10 -8.08 -15.02
CA PRO A 128 -26.96 -7.87 -13.86
C PRO A 128 -26.62 -8.82 -12.70
N TRP A 129 -26.78 -8.35 -11.46
CA TRP A 129 -26.44 -9.13 -10.26
C TRP A 129 -27.13 -10.52 -10.20
N HIS A 130 -28.39 -10.59 -10.60
CA HIS A 130 -29.15 -11.84 -10.61
C HIS A 130 -28.66 -12.84 -11.68
N GLU A 131 -28.12 -12.36 -12.79
CA GLU A 131 -27.51 -13.21 -13.82
C GLU A 131 -26.13 -13.72 -13.37
N LEU A 132 -25.34 -12.90 -12.68
CA LEU A 132 -24.11 -13.35 -12.04
C LEU A 132 -24.38 -14.51 -11.07
N ILE A 133 -25.44 -14.43 -10.26
CA ILE A 133 -25.84 -15.52 -9.37
C ILE A 133 -26.15 -16.80 -10.15
N GLN A 134 -26.88 -16.71 -11.27
CA GLN A 134 -27.16 -17.89 -12.12
C GLN A 134 -25.87 -18.52 -12.66
N LEU A 135 -24.90 -17.70 -13.06
CA LEU A 135 -23.60 -18.19 -13.53
C LEU A 135 -22.81 -18.86 -12.40
N LEU A 136 -22.81 -18.28 -11.18
CA LEU A 136 -22.14 -18.85 -10.02
C LEU A 136 -22.68 -20.24 -9.65
N GLN A 137 -23.98 -20.49 -9.83
CA GLN A 137 -24.58 -21.82 -9.65
C GLN A 137 -24.01 -22.86 -10.62
N ARG A 138 -23.46 -22.43 -11.77
CA ARG A 138 -22.85 -23.31 -12.77
C ARG A 138 -21.33 -23.46 -12.63
N THR A 139 -20.71 -22.81 -11.64
CA THR A 139 -19.26 -22.80 -11.42
C THR A 139 -18.89 -23.33 -10.02
N PRO A 140 -19.06 -24.63 -9.75
CA PRO A 140 -19.00 -25.20 -8.39
C PRO A 140 -17.58 -25.25 -7.81
N ARG A 141 -16.55 -24.96 -8.61
CA ARG A 141 -15.14 -24.92 -8.21
C ARG A 141 -14.54 -23.51 -8.29
N LEU A 142 -15.37 -22.47 -8.44
CA LEU A 142 -14.87 -21.12 -8.59
C LEU A 142 -14.19 -20.65 -7.30
N GLU A 143 -12.97 -20.14 -7.41
CA GLU A 143 -12.15 -19.66 -6.30
C GLU A 143 -11.98 -18.14 -6.32
N GLU A 144 -11.86 -17.56 -7.52
CA GLU A 144 -11.58 -16.13 -7.70
C GLU A 144 -12.51 -15.51 -8.74
N LEU A 145 -13.11 -14.39 -8.35
CA LEU A 145 -14.13 -13.68 -9.12
C LEU A 145 -13.78 -12.19 -9.28
N HIS A 146 -13.80 -11.70 -10.51
CA HIS A 146 -13.62 -10.28 -10.82
C HIS A 146 -14.88 -9.73 -11.47
N VAL A 147 -15.51 -8.77 -10.79
CA VAL A 147 -16.81 -8.19 -11.17
C VAL A 147 -16.82 -6.68 -10.96
N SER A 148 -15.69 -6.06 -11.25
CA SER A 148 -15.46 -4.61 -11.15
C SER A 148 -16.15 -3.86 -12.28
N MET A 149 -16.50 -2.58 -12.07
CA MET A 149 -17.08 -1.70 -13.10
C MET A 149 -18.40 -2.20 -13.70
N ASN A 150 -19.22 -2.93 -12.94
CA ASN A 150 -20.52 -3.45 -13.43
C ASN A 150 -21.72 -2.61 -12.99
N GLY A 151 -21.48 -1.47 -12.31
CA GLY A 151 -22.57 -0.58 -11.88
C GLY A 151 -23.38 -1.13 -10.71
N TYR A 152 -22.81 -2.03 -9.91
CA TYR A 152 -23.49 -2.57 -8.74
C TYR A 152 -23.59 -1.56 -7.60
N GLU A 153 -24.79 -1.00 -7.41
CA GLU A 153 -25.12 -0.11 -6.29
C GLU A 153 -25.80 -0.87 -5.14
N GLN A 154 -26.75 -1.74 -5.49
CA GLN A 154 -27.55 -2.50 -4.54
C GLN A 154 -27.46 -3.99 -4.87
N LEU A 155 -26.97 -4.79 -3.92
CA LEU A 155 -26.83 -6.24 -4.06
C LEU A 155 -28.05 -6.93 -3.46
N LYS A 156 -28.61 -7.88 -4.20
CA LYS A 156 -29.71 -8.71 -3.69
C LYS A 156 -29.12 -9.93 -2.98
N ARG A 157 -29.57 -10.17 -1.74
CA ARG A 157 -29.23 -11.36 -0.98
C ARG A 157 -29.66 -12.64 -1.71
N SER A 158 -28.86 -13.68 -1.56
CA SER A 158 -29.13 -15.03 -2.06
C SER A 158 -29.01 -16.03 -0.91
N GLU A 159 -29.94 -16.99 -0.86
CA GLU A 159 -29.88 -18.11 0.09
C GLU A 159 -28.73 -19.05 -0.21
N HIS A 160 -28.30 -19.12 -1.48
CA HIS A 160 -27.18 -19.96 -1.91
C HIS A 160 -25.83 -19.36 -1.48
N LYS A 161 -24.96 -20.23 -0.97
CA LYS A 161 -23.61 -19.90 -0.54
C LYS A 161 -22.59 -20.52 -1.50
N TYR A 162 -21.48 -19.82 -1.73
CA TYR A 162 -20.41 -20.26 -2.62
C TYR A 162 -19.10 -20.39 -1.82
N PRO A 163 -18.92 -21.50 -1.08
CA PRO A 163 -17.82 -21.64 -0.13
C PRO A 163 -16.45 -21.85 -0.78
N THR A 164 -16.38 -22.04 -2.10
CA THR A 164 -15.10 -22.18 -2.82
C THR A 164 -14.49 -20.82 -3.15
N VAL A 165 -15.32 -19.78 -3.34
CA VAL A 165 -14.86 -18.44 -3.70
C VAL A 165 -14.20 -17.80 -2.48
N ASN A 166 -12.90 -17.53 -2.62
CA ASN A 166 -12.06 -16.98 -1.57
C ASN A 166 -11.44 -15.62 -1.95
N ARG A 167 -11.60 -15.16 -3.19
CA ARG A 167 -11.02 -13.89 -3.66
C ARG A 167 -11.99 -13.15 -4.57
N ILE A 168 -12.27 -11.88 -4.24
CA ILE A 168 -13.23 -11.05 -4.97
C ILE A 168 -12.62 -9.69 -5.29
N HIS A 169 -12.72 -9.31 -6.56
CA HIS A 169 -12.41 -7.97 -7.05
C HIS A 169 -13.70 -7.26 -7.46
N PHE A 170 -14.08 -6.23 -6.71
CA PHE A 170 -15.36 -5.51 -6.82
C PHE A 170 -15.13 -4.00 -7.03
N ASN A 171 -14.03 -3.63 -7.68
CA ASN A 171 -13.61 -2.24 -7.80
C ASN A 171 -14.59 -1.41 -8.64
N ASN A 172 -14.60 -0.09 -8.43
CA ASN A 172 -15.35 0.85 -9.27
C ASN A 172 -16.84 0.47 -9.42
N ASN A 173 -17.44 -0.09 -8.37
CA ASN A 173 -18.88 -0.28 -8.28
C ASN A 173 -19.48 0.79 -7.37
N PRO A 174 -20.66 1.35 -7.70
CA PRO A 174 -21.29 2.45 -6.96
C PRO A 174 -21.88 2.07 -5.59
N ALA A 175 -21.60 0.89 -5.05
CA ALA A 175 -22.01 0.48 -3.71
C ALA A 175 -21.38 1.40 -2.65
N LYS A 176 -22.22 2.20 -1.99
CA LYS A 176 -21.82 3.17 -0.96
C LYS A 176 -21.88 2.59 0.45
N ASP A 177 -22.95 1.87 0.73
CA ASP A 177 -23.25 1.37 2.07
C ASP A 177 -22.51 0.07 2.34
N TRP A 178 -21.88 -0.05 3.51
CA TRP A 178 -21.15 -1.25 3.90
C TRP A 178 -22.04 -2.49 3.96
N GLN A 179 -23.32 -2.33 4.28
CA GLN A 179 -24.31 -3.41 4.28
C GLN A 179 -24.45 -4.08 2.91
N GLN A 180 -24.15 -3.38 1.81
CA GLN A 180 -24.09 -3.99 0.47
C GLN A 180 -22.88 -4.90 0.34
N ILE A 181 -21.75 -4.52 0.95
CA ILE A 181 -20.54 -5.33 0.96
C ILE A 181 -20.74 -6.58 1.82
N GLU A 182 -21.48 -6.48 2.93
CA GLU A 182 -21.86 -7.63 3.75
C GLU A 182 -22.62 -8.71 2.98
N VAL A 183 -23.39 -8.34 1.95
CA VAL A 183 -24.04 -9.32 1.06
C VAL A 183 -23.00 -10.22 0.37
N LEU A 184 -21.81 -9.69 0.03
CA LEU A 184 -20.70 -10.49 -0.48
C LEU A 184 -20.20 -11.44 0.60
N GLY A 185 -19.91 -10.95 1.80
CA GLY A 185 -19.45 -11.80 2.90
C GLY A 185 -20.43 -12.93 3.23
N GLU A 186 -21.72 -12.59 3.26
CA GLU A 186 -22.81 -13.53 3.46
C GLU A 186 -22.85 -14.61 2.35
N MET A 187 -22.60 -14.27 1.09
CA MET A 187 -22.62 -15.24 -0.02
C MET A 187 -21.32 -16.07 -0.13
N PHE A 188 -20.20 -15.52 0.34
CA PHE A 188 -18.86 -16.07 0.19
C PHE A 188 -18.22 -16.28 1.58
N PRO A 189 -18.68 -17.29 2.35
CA PRO A 189 -18.29 -17.45 3.76
C PRO A 189 -16.80 -17.82 3.98
N ARG A 190 -16.07 -18.17 2.91
CA ARG A 190 -14.63 -18.43 2.93
C ARG A 190 -13.80 -17.33 2.25
N LEU A 191 -14.36 -16.13 2.09
CA LEU A 191 -13.67 -15.01 1.48
C LEU A 191 -12.43 -14.62 2.30
N GLU A 192 -11.25 -14.77 1.68
CA GLU A 192 -9.96 -14.43 2.28
C GLU A 192 -9.43 -13.08 1.79
N ALA A 193 -9.80 -12.68 0.57
CA ALA A 193 -9.31 -11.45 -0.04
C ALA A 193 -10.43 -10.68 -0.75
N LEU A 194 -10.64 -9.43 -0.33
CA LEU A 194 -11.64 -8.53 -0.87
C LEU A 194 -11.01 -7.21 -1.35
N VAL A 195 -11.24 -6.87 -2.61
CA VAL A 195 -10.75 -5.65 -3.24
C VAL A 195 -11.94 -4.76 -3.61
N LEU A 196 -12.01 -3.58 -2.98
CA LEU A 196 -13.08 -2.58 -3.10
C LEU A 196 -12.53 -1.24 -3.60
N ALA A 197 -11.48 -1.27 -4.43
CA ALA A 197 -10.82 -0.05 -4.84
C ALA A 197 -11.76 0.86 -5.63
N GLU A 198 -11.72 2.16 -5.36
CA GLU A 198 -12.55 3.18 -6.02
C GLU A 198 -14.07 2.96 -5.84
N CYS A 199 -14.48 2.21 -4.81
CA CYS A 199 -15.89 2.19 -4.38
C CYS A 199 -16.18 3.43 -3.52
N PRO A 200 -17.39 4.02 -3.60
CA PRO A 200 -17.76 5.22 -2.85
C PRO A 200 -18.07 4.97 -1.36
N ILE A 201 -17.35 4.03 -0.74
CA ILE A 201 -17.48 3.66 0.67
C ILE A 201 -16.85 4.78 1.51
N ALA A 202 -17.68 5.47 2.29
CA ALA A 202 -17.23 6.55 3.17
C ALA A 202 -16.98 6.09 4.61
N GLU A 203 -17.69 5.05 5.04
CA GLU A 203 -17.69 4.61 6.44
C GLU A 203 -17.70 3.08 6.53
N LEU A 204 -16.98 2.55 7.52
CA LEU A 204 -17.11 1.18 8.02
C LEU A 204 -17.85 1.23 9.36
N PRO A 205 -18.98 0.50 9.55
CA PRO A 205 -19.81 0.58 10.75
C PRO A 205 -19.09 0.07 12.02
N ASP A 206 -19.45 0.61 13.18
CA ASP A 206 -18.99 0.13 14.50
C ASP A 206 -20.05 -0.74 15.18
N ASP A 207 -20.45 -1.82 14.51
CA ASP A 207 -21.49 -2.74 14.99
C ASP A 207 -20.96 -4.14 15.39
N GLY A 208 -19.68 -4.41 15.10
CA GLY A 208 -19.02 -5.67 15.46
C GLY A 208 -19.41 -6.88 14.61
N HIS A 209 -20.23 -6.73 13.57
CA HIS A 209 -20.74 -7.87 12.79
C HIS A 209 -19.76 -8.41 11.73
N TYR A 210 -18.55 -7.85 11.63
CA TYR A 210 -17.53 -8.29 10.68
C TYR A 210 -17.15 -9.77 10.79
N SER A 211 -17.21 -10.37 12.00
CA SER A 211 -16.94 -11.80 12.16
C SER A 211 -18.03 -12.69 11.60
N GLU A 212 -19.26 -12.20 11.48
CA GLU A 212 -20.40 -12.94 10.92
C GLU A 212 -20.31 -13.00 9.39
N TYR A 213 -19.98 -11.87 8.76
CA TYR A 213 -19.90 -11.75 7.30
C TYR A 213 -18.52 -12.10 6.73
N PHE A 214 -17.44 -11.81 7.45
CA PHE A 214 -16.06 -11.94 6.96
C PHE A 214 -15.15 -12.74 7.91
N PRO A 215 -15.54 -13.98 8.30
CA PRO A 215 -14.80 -14.76 9.30
C PRO A 215 -13.38 -15.16 8.85
N GLN A 216 -13.13 -15.26 7.55
CA GLN A 216 -11.86 -15.70 6.97
C GLN A 216 -11.05 -14.58 6.30
N LEU A 217 -11.51 -13.32 6.36
CA LEU A 217 -10.89 -12.25 5.60
C LEU A 217 -9.49 -11.91 6.14
N ARG A 218 -8.49 -12.01 5.27
CA ARG A 218 -7.06 -11.78 5.56
C ARG A 218 -6.52 -10.55 4.84
N TYR A 219 -7.08 -10.22 3.69
CA TYR A 219 -6.69 -9.09 2.85
C TYR A 219 -7.92 -8.23 2.52
N LEU A 220 -7.80 -6.93 2.81
CA LEU A 220 -8.82 -5.93 2.46
C LEU A 220 -8.15 -4.74 1.76
N SER A 221 -8.69 -4.35 0.61
CA SER A 221 -8.24 -3.16 -0.10
C SER A 221 -9.39 -2.18 -0.27
N LEU A 222 -9.24 -1.02 0.37
CA LEU A 222 -10.14 0.13 0.35
C LEU A 222 -9.46 1.33 -0.35
N ASN A 223 -8.52 1.06 -1.26
CA ASN A 223 -7.82 2.11 -2.00
C ASN A 223 -8.81 3.04 -2.71
N ALA A 224 -8.57 4.34 -2.63
CA ALA A 224 -9.38 5.38 -3.26
C ALA A 224 -10.88 5.31 -2.89
N CYS A 225 -11.22 4.69 -1.77
CA CYS A 225 -12.52 4.85 -1.14
C CYS A 225 -12.67 6.26 -0.54
N LYS A 226 -13.88 6.58 -0.07
CA LYS A 226 -14.24 7.92 0.43
C LYS A 226 -14.10 8.04 1.96
N ILE A 227 -13.24 7.23 2.57
CA ILE A 227 -12.99 7.26 4.00
C ILE A 227 -12.29 8.57 4.37
N THR A 228 -12.94 9.36 5.23
CA THR A 228 -12.46 10.66 5.71
C THR A 228 -12.03 10.64 7.18
N GLU A 229 -12.53 9.70 7.96
CA GLU A 229 -12.36 9.67 9.42
C GLU A 229 -11.64 8.42 9.93
N TRP A 230 -10.89 8.58 11.03
CA TRP A 230 -10.19 7.48 11.68
C TRP A 230 -11.12 6.46 12.34
N GLY A 231 -12.37 6.83 12.65
CA GLY A 231 -13.38 5.92 13.22
C GLY A 231 -13.49 4.61 12.43
N SER A 232 -13.71 4.72 11.12
CA SER A 232 -13.78 3.57 10.22
C SER A 232 -12.49 2.76 10.17
N VAL A 233 -11.33 3.40 10.34
CA VAL A 233 -10.03 2.71 10.38
C VAL A 233 -9.87 1.91 11.68
N TYR A 234 -10.39 2.39 12.81
CA TYR A 234 -10.39 1.62 14.05
C TYR A 234 -11.28 0.37 13.95
N ASN A 235 -12.42 0.48 13.27
CA ASN A 235 -13.37 -0.62 13.07
C ASN A 235 -12.77 -1.79 12.26
N ILE A 236 -11.68 -1.55 11.50
CA ILE A 236 -10.92 -2.60 10.83
C ILE A 236 -10.33 -3.62 11.82
N ASN A 237 -10.14 -3.25 13.09
CA ASN A 237 -9.68 -4.19 14.11
C ASN A 237 -10.74 -5.24 14.50
N ASN A 238 -12.01 -5.04 14.12
CA ASN A 238 -13.11 -5.96 14.38
C ASN A 238 -13.13 -7.14 13.38
N PHE A 239 -12.34 -7.10 12.30
CA PHE A 239 -12.12 -8.27 11.47
C PHE A 239 -11.22 -9.28 12.20
N PRO A 240 -11.65 -10.54 12.38
CA PRO A 240 -10.98 -11.46 13.28
C PRO A 240 -9.58 -11.88 12.81
N LEU A 241 -9.39 -12.03 11.49
CA LEU A 241 -8.18 -12.60 10.88
C LEU A 241 -7.45 -11.63 9.92
N LEU A 242 -7.89 -10.36 9.84
CA LEU A 242 -7.33 -9.43 8.88
C LEU A 242 -5.86 -9.15 9.17
N SER A 243 -5.03 -9.33 8.15
CA SER A 243 -3.58 -9.25 8.25
C SER A 243 -2.95 -8.31 7.23
N GLU A 244 -3.66 -8.00 6.15
CA GLU A 244 -3.20 -7.10 5.10
C GLU A 244 -4.27 -6.08 4.76
N LEU A 245 -3.88 -4.80 4.73
CA LEU A 245 -4.77 -3.69 4.49
C LEU A 245 -4.18 -2.76 3.44
N ARG A 246 -5.02 -2.25 2.52
CA ARG A 246 -4.68 -1.14 1.65
C ARG A 246 -5.71 -0.01 1.77
N LEU A 247 -5.23 1.22 1.91
CA LEU A 247 -6.00 2.45 2.13
C LEU A 247 -5.46 3.63 1.30
N HIS A 248 -4.61 3.38 0.29
CA HIS A 248 -4.00 4.45 -0.51
C HIS A 248 -5.06 5.36 -1.13
N ASN A 249 -4.76 6.64 -1.28
CA ASN A 249 -5.62 7.63 -1.94
C ASN A 249 -7.01 7.83 -1.29
N CYS A 250 -7.17 7.52 0.00
CA CYS A 250 -8.35 7.92 0.77
C CYS A 250 -8.25 9.38 1.24
N PRO A 251 -9.36 10.16 1.23
CA PRO A 251 -9.40 11.54 1.73
C PRO A 251 -8.90 11.72 3.16
N LEU A 252 -9.01 10.68 4.01
CA LEU A 252 -8.43 10.61 5.35
C LEU A 252 -6.99 11.14 5.44
N TYR A 253 -6.21 10.94 4.37
CA TYR A 253 -4.79 11.24 4.36
C TYR A 253 -4.43 12.65 3.87
N GLU A 254 -5.39 13.45 3.41
CA GLU A 254 -5.13 14.76 2.80
C GLU A 254 -4.38 15.71 3.74
N ASN A 255 -4.66 15.65 5.05
CA ASN A 255 -4.07 16.53 6.07
C ASN A 255 -2.79 15.97 6.74
N TYR A 256 -2.26 14.86 6.25
CA TYR A 256 -1.11 14.17 6.87
C TYR A 256 0.04 14.08 5.88
N ASN A 257 1.28 14.24 6.36
CA ASN A 257 2.47 13.88 5.58
C ASN A 257 2.65 12.36 5.52
N ASP A 258 3.44 11.85 4.58
CA ASP A 258 3.60 10.40 4.36
C ASP A 258 4.11 9.63 5.59
N SER A 259 4.98 10.25 6.39
CA SER A 259 5.48 9.65 7.62
C SER A 259 4.38 9.49 8.67
N ASP A 260 3.51 10.49 8.81
CA ASP A 260 2.37 10.43 9.74
C ASP A 260 1.28 9.50 9.21
N ARG A 261 0.96 9.53 7.92
CA ARG A 261 0.00 8.59 7.29
C ARG A 261 0.32 7.15 7.66
N ARG A 262 1.55 6.71 7.40
CA ARG A 262 1.96 5.33 7.66
C ARG A 262 1.99 5.03 9.16
N SER A 263 2.67 5.84 9.95
CA SER A 263 2.85 5.55 11.39
C SER A 263 1.54 5.60 12.17
N LEU A 264 0.68 6.58 11.92
CA LEU A 264 -0.62 6.67 12.58
C LEU A 264 -1.53 5.51 12.17
N THR A 265 -1.52 5.10 10.89
CA THR A 265 -2.28 3.92 10.47
C THR A 265 -1.76 2.63 11.13
N ILE A 266 -0.44 2.43 11.19
CA ILE A 266 0.15 1.26 11.88
C ILE A 266 -0.29 1.22 13.35
N ALA A 267 -0.29 2.35 14.05
CA ALA A 267 -0.72 2.39 15.44
C ALA A 267 -2.24 2.18 15.60
N ALA A 268 -3.05 2.63 14.64
CA ALA A 268 -4.50 2.49 14.63
C ALA A 268 -4.97 1.04 14.36
N VAL A 269 -4.32 0.32 13.43
CA VAL A 269 -4.68 -1.06 13.06
C VAL A 269 -3.67 -2.09 13.57
N TRP A 270 -3.85 -2.52 14.82
CA TRP A 270 -2.85 -3.27 15.58
C TRP A 270 -2.66 -4.72 15.13
N ARG A 271 -3.66 -5.33 14.47
CA ARG A 271 -3.58 -6.71 13.93
C ARG A 271 -2.95 -6.79 12.54
N VAL A 272 -3.01 -5.70 11.77
CA VAL A 272 -2.55 -5.65 10.37
C VAL A 272 -1.04 -5.82 10.31
N LYS A 273 -0.54 -6.81 9.58
CA LYS A 273 0.89 -7.14 9.44
C LYS A 273 1.52 -6.50 8.20
N ARG A 274 0.75 -6.23 7.15
CA ARG A 274 1.20 -5.47 5.96
C ARG A 274 0.23 -4.35 5.66
N LEU A 275 0.77 -3.16 5.51
CA LEU A 275 0.00 -1.97 5.14
C LEU A 275 0.45 -1.52 3.75
N ASN A 276 -0.53 -1.26 2.88
CA ASN A 276 -0.34 -0.54 1.62
C ASN A 276 0.64 -1.22 0.64
N GLY A 277 0.70 -2.56 0.67
CA GLY A 277 1.60 -3.36 -0.17
C GLY A 277 3.08 -3.30 0.21
N GLY A 278 3.41 -2.66 1.34
CA GLY A 278 4.78 -2.57 1.85
C GLY A 278 5.31 -3.88 2.46
N ALA A 279 6.54 -3.79 2.96
CA ALA A 279 7.15 -4.86 3.74
C ALA A 279 6.33 -5.21 5.00
N LEU A 280 6.62 -6.38 5.57
CA LEU A 280 6.04 -6.79 6.85
C LEU A 280 6.39 -5.74 7.92
N ILE A 281 5.39 -5.28 8.65
CA ILE A 281 5.58 -4.32 9.73
C ILE A 281 6.39 -5.01 10.82
N SER A 282 7.60 -4.51 11.07
CA SER A 282 8.47 -5.08 12.10
C SER A 282 7.94 -4.75 13.50
N PRO A 283 8.27 -5.55 14.53
CA PRO A 283 7.94 -5.22 15.93
C PRO A 283 8.47 -3.83 16.33
N LYS A 284 9.66 -3.47 15.86
CA LYS A 284 10.27 -2.17 16.11
C LYS A 284 9.48 -1.02 15.46
N GLU A 285 9.09 -1.18 14.19
CA GLU A 285 8.26 -0.19 13.49
C GLU A 285 6.89 -0.03 14.15
N ARG A 286 6.28 -1.13 14.62
CA ARG A 286 5.02 -1.10 15.39
C ARG A 286 5.18 -0.25 16.63
N GLU A 287 6.15 -0.59 17.47
CA GLU A 287 6.42 0.08 18.74
C GLU A 287 6.73 1.58 18.53
N ASP A 288 7.55 1.92 17.53
CA ASP A 288 7.88 3.30 17.20
C ASP A 288 6.65 4.08 16.69
N SER A 289 5.80 3.43 15.89
CA SER A 289 4.54 4.00 15.40
C SER A 289 3.55 4.25 16.52
N GLU A 290 3.40 3.32 17.45
CA GLU A 290 2.52 3.43 18.61
C GLU A 290 2.97 4.54 19.56
N ARG A 291 4.28 4.66 19.84
CA ARG A 291 4.82 5.79 20.61
C ARG A 291 4.64 7.13 19.91
N ARG A 292 4.78 7.16 18.58
CA ARG A 292 4.51 8.36 17.78
C ARG A 292 3.03 8.74 17.85
N PHE A 293 2.12 7.77 17.81
CA PHE A 293 0.68 7.99 17.96
C PHE A 293 0.33 8.62 19.32
N ILE A 294 0.92 8.13 20.42
CA ILE A 294 0.79 8.75 21.74
C ILE A 294 1.22 10.22 21.68
N ARG A 295 2.44 10.50 21.20
CA ARG A 295 2.96 11.87 21.12
C ARG A 295 2.11 12.78 20.22
N TYR A 296 1.58 12.23 19.13
CA TYR A 296 0.71 12.95 18.22
C TYR A 296 -0.56 13.42 18.94
N TYR A 297 -1.30 12.51 19.58
CA TYR A 297 -2.56 12.83 20.25
C TYR A 297 -2.40 13.49 21.64
N MET A 298 -1.20 13.49 22.23
CA MET A 298 -0.95 14.11 23.54
C MET A 298 -1.44 15.57 23.59
N GLN A 299 -1.17 16.34 22.53
CA GLN A 299 -1.51 17.75 22.42
C GLN A 299 -2.90 18.02 21.80
N HIS A 300 -3.60 16.97 21.34
CA HIS A 300 -4.93 17.11 20.75
C HIS A 300 -6.00 17.19 21.85
N GLU A 301 -7.05 18.00 21.63
CA GLU A 301 -8.20 18.08 22.53
C GLU A 301 -8.94 16.73 22.60
N HIS A 302 -9.24 16.16 21.43
CA HIS A 302 -9.89 14.86 21.31
C HIS A 302 -8.88 13.74 21.14
N LYS A 303 -8.91 12.78 22.07
CA LYS A 303 -8.03 11.61 22.09
C LYS A 303 -8.84 10.34 21.81
N PRO A 304 -8.49 9.55 20.77
CA PRO A 304 -9.21 8.31 20.46
C PRO A 304 -8.98 7.26 21.56
N VAL A 305 -9.88 6.28 21.70
CA VAL A 305 -9.73 5.17 22.67
C VAL A 305 -8.35 4.52 22.56
N ARG A 306 -7.87 4.32 21.33
CA ARG A 306 -6.55 3.76 21.03
C ARG A 306 -5.39 4.51 21.71
N TYR A 307 -5.51 5.82 21.95
CA TYR A 307 -4.50 6.59 22.69
C TYR A 307 -4.33 6.05 24.12
N TYR A 308 -5.43 5.83 24.83
CA TYR A 308 -5.40 5.36 26.22
C TYR A 308 -4.93 3.91 26.32
N GLU A 309 -5.32 3.06 25.37
CA GLU A 309 -4.79 1.69 25.25
C GLU A 309 -3.26 1.68 25.11
N LEU A 310 -2.73 2.58 24.27
CA LEU A 310 -1.30 2.66 24.02
C LEU A 310 -0.53 3.24 25.22
N ILE A 311 -1.11 4.17 25.99
CA ILE A 311 -0.54 4.62 27.27
C ILE A 311 -0.47 3.45 28.26
N ALA A 312 -1.53 2.65 28.36
CA ALA A 312 -1.52 1.47 29.23
C ALA A 312 -0.47 0.44 28.82
N LEU A 313 -0.17 0.33 27.51
CA LEU A 313 0.82 -0.59 26.97
C LEU A 313 2.27 -0.08 27.11
N HIS A 314 2.52 1.20 26.79
CA HIS A 314 3.88 1.77 26.67
C HIS A 314 4.29 2.66 27.84
N GLY A 315 3.37 2.96 28.75
CA GLY A 315 3.54 3.96 29.80
C GLY A 315 3.36 5.39 29.31
N GLU A 316 3.39 6.34 30.24
CA GLU A 316 3.36 7.77 29.91
C GLU A 316 4.66 8.20 29.23
N LEU A 317 4.53 8.87 28.09
CA LEU A 317 5.67 9.43 27.35
C LEU A 317 5.79 10.91 27.63
N TYR A 318 7.01 11.39 27.84
CA TYR A 318 7.29 12.81 27.88
C TYR A 318 7.26 13.43 26.47
N PRO A 319 6.88 14.72 26.35
CA PRO A 319 7.05 15.47 25.12
C PRO A 319 8.49 15.40 24.62
N LEU A 320 8.68 15.39 23.29
CA LEU A 320 10.02 15.52 22.73
C LEU A 320 10.56 16.92 23.07
N VAL A 321 11.68 16.97 23.78
CA VAL A 321 12.40 18.22 24.04
C VAL A 321 13.25 18.53 22.81
N ASP A 322 13.12 19.74 22.25
CA ASP A 322 14.01 20.20 21.18
C ASP A 322 15.39 20.50 21.76
N ILE A 323 16.25 19.48 21.75
CA ILE A 323 17.66 19.62 22.14
C ILE A 323 18.44 19.82 20.85
N SER A 324 18.82 21.08 20.57
CA SER A 324 19.77 21.37 19.49
C SER A 324 21.12 20.75 19.83
N LEU A 325 21.43 19.61 19.21
CA LEU A 325 22.75 18.97 19.25
C LEU A 325 23.78 19.70 18.35
N LYS A 326 23.43 20.87 17.77
CA LYS A 326 24.38 21.67 16.99
C LYS A 326 25.49 22.15 17.95
N PRO A 327 26.77 21.85 17.66
CA PRO A 327 27.86 22.30 18.51
C PRO A 327 27.88 23.82 18.56
N THR A 328 28.01 24.38 19.77
CA THR A 328 28.06 25.83 20.00
C THR A 328 29.25 26.41 19.23
N LYS A 329 28.98 27.30 18.28
CA LYS A 329 30.00 27.87 17.39
C LYS A 329 30.65 29.14 17.95
N GLU A 330 30.11 29.69 19.02
CA GLU A 330 30.58 30.92 19.65
C GLU A 330 30.90 30.68 21.12
N VAL A 331 32.03 31.24 21.56
CA VAL A 331 32.47 31.21 22.95
C VAL A 331 32.62 32.63 23.46
N GLU A 332 32.09 32.90 24.64
CA GLU A 332 32.27 34.17 25.33
C GLU A 332 33.59 34.14 26.10
N VAL A 333 34.47 35.08 25.81
CA VAL A 333 35.82 35.16 26.39
C VAL A 333 35.96 36.49 27.10
N LYS A 334 36.35 36.42 28.38
CA LYS A 334 36.75 37.59 29.15
C LYS A 334 38.23 37.88 28.89
N ILE A 335 38.52 39.08 28.43
CA ILE A 335 39.85 39.56 28.06
C ILE A 335 40.24 40.65 29.04
N VAL A 336 41.44 40.53 29.60
CA VAL A 336 42.00 41.46 30.57
C VAL A 336 43.32 41.97 30.02
N TYR A 337 43.46 43.29 29.89
CA TYR A 337 44.66 43.95 29.43
C TYR A 337 44.89 45.25 30.21
N GLY A 338 45.93 45.27 31.06
CA GLY A 338 46.09 46.34 32.05
C GLY A 338 44.85 46.46 32.94
N ASP A 339 44.30 47.66 33.06
CA ASP A 339 43.06 47.94 33.81
C ASP A 339 41.78 47.67 32.99
N ILE A 340 41.91 47.29 31.70
CA ILE A 340 40.77 47.07 30.82
C ILE A 340 40.32 45.61 30.95
N VAL A 341 39.05 45.43 31.31
CA VAL A 341 38.37 44.12 31.36
C VAL A 341 37.19 44.16 30.42
N LEU A 342 37.17 43.30 29.41
CA LEU A 342 36.08 43.23 28.42
C LEU A 342 35.67 41.79 28.16
N THR A 343 34.39 41.61 27.83
CA THR A 343 33.85 40.30 27.45
C THR A 343 33.49 40.35 25.98
N HIS A 344 34.01 39.41 25.19
CA HIS A 344 33.78 39.36 23.75
C HIS A 344 33.46 37.93 23.28
N ARG A 345 32.55 37.80 22.33
CA ARG A 345 32.19 36.50 21.76
C ARG A 345 32.99 36.23 20.50
N PHE A 346 33.62 35.07 20.44
CA PHE A 346 34.38 34.63 19.28
C PHE A 346 33.77 33.38 18.68
N ASN A 347 33.73 33.33 17.36
CA ASN A 347 33.50 32.08 16.67
C ASN A 347 34.72 31.17 16.83
N VAL A 348 34.52 29.93 17.27
CA VAL A 348 35.59 28.97 17.58
C VAL A 348 36.43 28.56 16.35
N TYR A 349 35.97 28.87 15.14
CA TYR A 349 36.67 28.62 13.88
C TYR A 349 37.51 29.82 13.38
N LEU A 350 37.51 30.96 14.09
CA LEU A 350 38.34 32.10 13.71
C LEU A 350 39.82 31.76 13.82
N LYS A 351 40.61 32.19 12.82
CA LYS A 351 42.06 32.11 12.92
C LYS A 351 42.56 33.18 13.88
N VAL A 352 43.71 32.95 14.49
CA VAL A 352 44.35 33.88 15.44
C VAL A 352 44.46 35.29 14.88
N LEU A 353 44.78 35.43 13.60
CA LEU A 353 44.89 36.73 12.95
C LEU A 353 43.57 37.49 12.93
N ASP A 354 42.45 36.78 12.74
CA ASP A 354 41.11 37.37 12.69
C ASP A 354 40.64 37.77 14.10
N VAL A 355 40.96 36.96 15.11
CA VAL A 355 40.74 37.32 16.53
C VAL A 355 41.52 38.58 16.90
N LYS A 356 42.80 38.68 16.50
CA LYS A 356 43.61 39.88 16.77
C LYS A 356 43.05 41.14 16.09
N LYS A 357 42.61 41.02 14.83
CA LYS A 357 41.96 42.13 14.10
C LYS A 357 40.69 42.62 14.78
N GLN A 358 39.91 41.72 15.37
CA GLN A 358 38.70 42.09 16.11
C GLN A 358 39.02 42.77 17.45
N LEU A 359 40.17 42.46 18.05
CA LEU A 359 40.58 43.03 19.33
C LEU A 359 41.35 44.34 19.22
N GLU A 360 42.16 44.52 18.18
CA GLU A 360 42.95 45.73 17.94
C GLU A 360 42.17 47.06 18.12
N PRO A 361 40.96 47.25 17.56
CA PRO A 361 40.20 48.49 17.76
C PRO A 361 39.64 48.65 19.18
N VAL A 362 39.49 47.55 19.94
CA VAL A 362 38.91 47.56 21.29
C VAL A 362 39.96 47.84 22.34
N VAL A 363 41.16 47.28 22.19
CA VAL A 363 42.26 47.44 23.16
C VAL A 363 43.24 48.57 22.79
N SER A 364 43.08 49.19 21.61
CA SER A 364 43.95 50.28 21.10
C SER A 364 45.45 49.91 21.05
N VAL A 365 45.75 48.65 20.72
CA VAL A 365 47.12 48.11 20.64
C VAL A 365 47.41 47.59 19.24
N VAL A 366 48.53 48.01 18.64
CA VAL A 366 48.96 47.63 17.28
C VAL A 366 49.22 46.12 17.18
N LEU A 367 48.69 45.46 16.14
CA LEU A 367 48.74 44.00 15.86
C LEU A 367 50.05 43.26 16.17
N LYS A 368 51.21 43.92 16.06
CA LYS A 368 52.54 43.33 16.27
C LYS A 368 52.91 43.12 17.74
N SER A 369 52.30 43.83 18.69
CA SER A 369 52.60 43.71 20.13
C SER A 369 51.63 42.83 20.90
N LEU A 370 50.57 42.32 20.25
CA LEU A 370 49.63 41.38 20.84
C LEU A 370 50.21 39.95 20.82
N GLU A 371 50.94 39.57 21.87
CA GLU A 371 51.20 38.15 22.16
C GLU A 371 49.96 37.54 22.84
N LEU A 372 49.09 36.94 22.05
CA LEU A 372 48.07 36.04 22.60
C LEU A 372 48.81 34.85 23.21
N SER A 373 48.89 34.79 24.54
CA SER A 373 49.59 33.70 25.22
C SER A 373 49.08 32.35 24.72
N LEU A 374 49.98 31.37 24.60
CA LEU A 374 49.70 30.00 24.18
C LEU A 374 48.50 29.35 24.92
N LYS A 375 48.10 29.89 26.07
CA LYS A 375 46.97 29.44 26.90
C LYS A 375 45.58 29.73 26.28
N ILE A 376 45.37 30.84 25.56
CA ILE A 376 44.10 31.11 24.86
C ILE A 376 43.94 30.19 23.65
N MET A 377 45.05 29.95 22.94
CA MET A 377 45.13 28.98 21.84
C MET A 377 44.84 27.54 22.31
N ALA A 378 45.31 27.18 23.51
CA ALA A 378 45.00 25.90 24.13
C ALA A 378 43.52 25.77 24.52
N LEU A 379 42.87 26.83 24.99
CA LEU A 379 41.42 26.86 25.30
C LEU A 379 40.55 26.70 24.04
N ILE A 380 40.91 27.36 22.93
CA ILE A 380 40.20 27.23 21.65
C ILE A 380 40.39 25.81 21.08
N LYS A 381 41.61 25.25 21.16
CA LYS A 381 41.88 23.86 20.75
C LYS A 381 41.24 22.81 21.68
N ALA A 382 41.19 23.06 22.99
CA ALA A 382 40.57 22.16 23.95
C ALA A 382 39.05 22.11 23.74
N ASN A 383 38.39 23.26 23.48
CA ASN A 383 36.97 23.29 23.13
C ASN A 383 36.67 22.54 21.80
N LEU A 384 37.59 22.54 20.84
CA LEU A 384 37.46 21.72 19.62
C LEU A 384 37.57 20.21 19.91
N LEU A 385 38.38 19.80 20.90
CA LEU A 385 38.55 18.40 21.33
C LEU A 385 37.41 17.90 22.24
N CYS A 386 36.77 18.78 23.01
CA CYS A 386 35.65 18.46 23.91
C CYS A 386 34.39 17.94 23.19
N ASN A 387 34.28 18.10 21.86
CA ASN A 387 33.13 17.63 21.10
C ASN A 387 33.07 16.11 20.89
N ASN A 388 34.02 15.33 21.44
CA ASN A 388 34.06 13.87 21.28
C ASN A 388 34.14 13.06 22.59
N LEU A 389 34.16 13.67 23.79
CA LEU A 389 34.27 12.91 25.05
C LEU A 389 33.36 13.44 26.16
N SER A 390 32.77 12.50 26.90
CA SER A 390 31.78 12.65 27.98
C SER A 390 32.08 13.80 28.96
N THR A 391 31.06 14.63 29.18
CA THR A 391 31.01 15.91 29.90
C THR A 391 31.47 15.87 31.37
N TYR A 392 31.68 14.68 31.96
CA TYR A 392 31.94 14.52 33.39
C TYR A 392 33.42 14.51 33.79
N ILE A 393 34.36 14.19 32.89
CA ILE A 393 35.79 14.06 33.24
C ILE A 393 36.51 15.42 33.19
N ILE A 394 35.97 16.39 32.44
CA ILE A 394 36.65 17.65 32.13
C ILE A 394 36.39 18.73 33.19
N HIS A 395 35.22 18.72 33.86
CA HIS A 395 34.93 19.69 34.92
C HIS A 395 35.95 19.61 36.07
N SER A 396 36.43 18.42 36.39
CA SER A 396 37.45 18.19 37.43
C SER A 396 38.84 18.69 37.03
N LEU A 397 39.20 18.59 35.74
CA LEU A 397 40.50 19.02 35.22
C LEU A 397 40.55 20.53 34.92
N LEU A 398 39.44 21.14 34.49
CA LEU A 398 39.35 22.58 34.24
C LEU A 398 39.39 23.40 35.54
N VAL A 399 38.72 22.93 36.60
CA VAL A 399 38.76 23.56 37.93
C VAL A 399 40.16 23.43 38.57
N ALA A 400 40.84 22.30 38.36
CA ALA A 400 42.22 22.12 38.83
C ALA A 400 43.24 23.01 38.07
N TRP A 401 42.99 23.35 36.81
CA TRP A 401 43.89 24.20 36.01
C TRP A 401 43.67 25.70 36.27
N LEU A 402 42.42 26.12 36.54
CA LEU A 402 42.05 27.50 36.89
C LEU A 402 42.62 27.97 38.25
N LEU A 403 42.89 27.05 39.17
CA LEU A 403 43.45 27.37 40.50
C LEU A 403 44.97 27.66 40.50
N SER A 404 45.66 27.58 39.36
CA SER A 404 47.13 27.80 39.27
C SER A 404 47.58 29.17 38.77
N LEU A 405 46.66 30.11 38.51
CA LEU A 405 47.01 31.47 38.09
C LEU A 405 47.24 32.39 39.30
N SER A 406 48.42 32.25 39.89
CA SER A 406 49.11 33.32 40.61
C SER A 406 50.41 33.64 39.86
N VAL A 407 50.87 34.89 39.99
CA VAL A 407 52.23 35.40 39.65
C VAL A 407 52.37 36.10 38.29
N THR A 408 52.37 37.45 38.39
CA THR A 408 53.26 38.50 37.81
C THR A 408 53.97 38.24 36.48
N LEU A 409 54.05 39.20 35.55
CA LEU A 409 54.37 40.64 35.66
C LEU A 409 53.37 41.55 34.94
#